data_AF-A9EQA3-F1
#
_entry.id   AF-A9EQA3-F1
#
_cell.length_a   1.000
_cell.length_b   1.000
_cell.length_c   1.000
_cell.angle_alpha   90.00
_cell.angle_beta   90.00
_cell.angle_gamma   90.00
#
_symmetry.space_group_name_H-M   'P 1'
#
loop_
_entity.id
_entity.type
_entity.pdbx_description
1 polymer ?
#
loop_
_entity_poly.entity_id
_entity_poly.type
_entity_poly.pdbx_seq_one_letter_code
_entity_poly.pdbx_strand_id
1 'polypeptide(L)'
;MPDPTHGSAAAGERADQSVSARFTRLMNASTSRWGVLTDPPLVALASGVFLLVFLGALGRDAGPEVARALGVLVFAPISVALVVSVALRGARRAVVAWLARQPFPVENLNAVLNGLGEALEVTFVGAAPEAKELNVELDKVHPDAFVTGGVEDARTLDIRIGVVDSKRNPAATNHQRYARVRELVERVLVPLAERYPIQVVRVK
;
A
#
# COMPACT_ATOMS: atom_id res chain seq x y z
N MET A 1 -37.56 7.88 2.10
CA MET A 1 -36.16 7.77 2.54
C MET A 1 -35.49 6.73 1.66
N PRO A 2 -34.33 7.01 1.04
CA PRO A 2 -33.60 6.00 0.29
C PRO A 2 -33.07 4.91 1.23
N ASP A 3 -33.21 3.65 0.83
CA ASP A 3 -32.82 2.48 1.62
C ASP A 3 -31.28 2.44 1.78
N PRO A 4 -30.74 2.56 3.01
CA PRO A 4 -29.30 2.58 3.25
C PRO A 4 -28.61 1.27 2.81
N THR A 5 -29.35 0.17 2.66
CA THR A 5 -28.80 -1.12 2.23
C THR A 5 -28.40 -1.14 0.75
N HIS A 6 -29.12 -0.42 -0.12
CA HIS A 6 -28.82 -0.32 -1.55
C HIS A 6 -27.56 0.50 -1.84
N GLY A 7 -27.31 1.57 -1.07
CA GLY A 7 -26.08 2.36 -1.19
C GLY A 7 -24.83 1.58 -0.77
N SER A 8 -24.94 0.77 0.28
CA SER A 8 -23.82 -0.06 0.78
C SER A 8 -23.47 -1.20 -0.17
N ALA A 9 -24.46 -1.87 -0.76
CA ALA A 9 -24.23 -2.95 -1.73
C ALA A 9 -23.55 -2.42 -3.01
N ALA A 10 -24.03 -1.30 -3.55
CA ALA A 10 -23.44 -0.67 -4.73
C ALA A 10 -22.02 -0.15 -4.48
N ALA A 11 -21.72 0.37 -3.28
CA ALA A 11 -20.37 0.77 -2.89
C ALA A 11 -19.41 -0.43 -2.80
N GLY A 12 -19.89 -1.56 -2.26
CA GLY A 12 -19.14 -2.81 -2.20
C GLY A 12 -18.79 -3.36 -3.58
N GLU A 13 -19.75 -3.38 -4.50
CA GLU A 13 -19.53 -3.85 -5.88
C GLU A 13 -18.54 -2.95 -6.63
N ARG A 14 -18.69 -1.63 -6.54
CA ARG A 14 -17.76 -0.67 -7.15
C ARG A 14 -16.33 -0.83 -6.60
N ALA A 15 -16.21 -1.00 -5.29
CA ALA A 15 -14.92 -1.24 -4.63
C ALA A 15 -14.28 -2.54 -5.10
N ASP A 16 -15.07 -3.60 -5.31
CA ASP A 16 -14.58 -4.88 -5.83
C ASP A 16 -14.07 -4.76 -7.28
N GLN A 17 -14.77 -3.97 -8.11
CA GLN A 17 -14.39 -3.70 -9.51
C GLN A 17 -13.19 -2.75 -9.66
N SER A 18 -12.90 -1.93 -8.64
CA SER A 18 -11.78 -0.97 -8.67
C SER A 18 -10.41 -1.60 -8.44
N VAL A 19 -10.36 -2.89 -8.08
CA VAL A 19 -9.13 -3.65 -7.83
C VAL A 19 -9.13 -4.98 -8.56
N SER A 20 -7.94 -5.57 -8.72
CA SER A 20 -7.82 -6.86 -9.38
C SER A 20 -8.60 -7.96 -8.66
N ALA A 21 -9.24 -8.84 -9.43
CA ALA A 21 -9.95 -10.02 -8.90
C ALA A 21 -9.04 -10.92 -8.04
N ARG A 22 -7.74 -10.97 -8.36
CA ARG A 22 -6.71 -11.67 -7.59
C ARG A 22 -5.53 -10.75 -7.34
N PHE A 23 -5.08 -10.71 -6.10
CA PHE A 23 -3.87 -9.96 -5.72
C PHE A 23 -2.64 -10.83 -5.94
N THR A 24 -1.65 -10.28 -6.63
CA THR A 24 -0.32 -10.89 -6.74
C THR A 24 0.37 -10.89 -5.37
N ARG A 25 1.48 -11.63 -5.25
CA ARG A 25 2.31 -11.60 -4.04
C ARG A 25 2.75 -10.19 -3.69
N LEU A 26 3.15 -9.41 -4.70
CA LEU A 26 3.55 -8.01 -4.56
C LEU A 26 2.41 -7.13 -4.04
N MET A 27 1.20 -7.29 -4.61
CA MET A 27 0.04 -6.53 -4.15
C MET A 27 -0.31 -6.85 -2.69
N ASN A 28 -0.27 -8.13 -2.30
CA ASN A 28 -0.48 -8.53 -0.91
C ASN A 28 0.59 -7.93 0.02
N ALA A 29 1.87 -7.99 -0.38
CA ALA A 29 2.99 -7.44 0.38
C ALA A 29 2.85 -5.92 0.59
N SER A 30 2.41 -5.17 -0.43
CA SER A 30 2.24 -3.71 -0.35
C SER A 30 1.19 -3.28 0.69
N THR A 31 0.26 -4.16 1.08
CA THR A 31 -0.74 -3.81 2.10
C THR A 31 -0.21 -3.80 3.54
N SER A 32 1.04 -4.23 3.78
CA SER A 32 1.59 -4.36 5.14
C SER A 32 3.09 -4.08 5.23
N ARG A 33 3.53 -3.48 6.34
CA ARG A 33 4.96 -3.29 6.66
C ARG A 33 5.76 -4.60 6.66
N TRP A 34 5.08 -5.71 6.96
CA TRP A 34 5.70 -7.04 6.99
C TRP A 34 5.86 -7.65 5.60
N GLY A 35 5.25 -7.08 4.56
CA GLY A 35 5.34 -7.58 3.19
C GLY A 35 6.78 -7.71 2.68
N VAL A 36 7.68 -6.84 3.16
CA VAL A 36 9.12 -6.91 2.87
C VAL A 36 9.75 -8.25 3.25
N LEU A 37 9.24 -8.95 4.27
CA LEU A 37 9.72 -10.26 4.71
C LEU A 37 9.36 -11.39 3.73
N THR A 38 8.54 -11.10 2.72
CA THR A 38 8.17 -12.05 1.65
C THR A 38 8.95 -11.81 0.34
N ASP A 39 9.83 -10.80 0.33
CA ASP A 39 10.66 -10.45 -0.81
C ASP A 39 11.71 -11.54 -1.09
N PRO A 40 11.72 -12.15 -2.29
CA PRO A 40 12.63 -13.26 -2.58
C PRO A 40 14.12 -12.91 -2.44
N PRO A 41 14.61 -11.76 -2.95
CA PRO A 41 15.99 -11.31 -2.70
C PRO A 41 16.35 -11.24 -1.21
N LEU A 42 15.49 -10.62 -0.38
CA LEU A 42 15.73 -10.51 1.06
C LEU A 42 15.79 -11.90 1.73
N VAL A 43 14.83 -12.77 1.43
CA VAL A 43 14.76 -14.13 1.99
C VAL A 43 15.97 -14.95 1.56
N ALA A 44 16.39 -14.84 0.30
CA ALA A 44 17.56 -15.55 -0.22
C ALA A 44 18.86 -15.06 0.45
N LEU A 45 19.03 -13.74 0.59
CA LEU A 45 20.19 -13.16 1.27
C LEU A 45 20.27 -13.63 2.73
N ALA A 46 19.17 -13.53 3.48
CA ALA A 46 19.12 -13.96 4.87
C ALA A 46 19.41 -15.47 5.01
N SER A 47 18.80 -16.30 4.16
CA SER A 47 19.03 -17.75 4.15
C SER A 47 20.48 -18.08 3.82
N GLY A 48 21.09 -17.38 2.85
CA GLY A 48 22.48 -17.54 2.48
C GLY A 48 23.45 -17.19 3.61
N VAL A 49 23.20 -16.10 4.35
CA VAL A 49 24.00 -15.74 5.53
C VAL A 49 23.94 -16.84 6.59
N PHE A 50 22.75 -17.32 6.94
CA PHE A 50 22.62 -18.42 7.91
C PHE A 50 23.29 -19.71 7.43
N LEU A 51 23.19 -20.02 6.13
CA LEU A 51 23.85 -21.19 5.55
C LEU A 51 25.37 -21.08 5.64
N LEU A 52 25.96 -19.92 5.33
CA LEU A 52 27.40 -19.71 5.45
C LEU A 52 27.88 -19.83 6.90
N VAL A 53 27.13 -19.30 7.86
CA VAL A 53 27.44 -19.44 9.30
C VAL A 53 27.37 -20.91 9.72
N PHE A 54 26.34 -21.63 9.29
CA PHE A 54 26.18 -23.05 9.57
C PHE A 54 27.35 -23.88 8.99
N LEU A 55 27.70 -23.67 7.72
CA LEU A 55 28.81 -24.37 7.07
C LEU A 55 30.16 -24.01 7.73
N GLY A 56 30.36 -22.75 8.12
CA GLY A 56 31.56 -22.32 8.83
C GLY A 56 31.68 -22.92 10.24
N ALA A 57 30.55 -23.17 10.91
CA ALA A 57 30.53 -23.87 12.19
C ALA A 57 30.87 -25.36 12.02
N LEU A 58 30.32 -26.02 11.00
CA LEU A 58 30.67 -27.41 10.67
C LEU A 58 32.16 -27.55 10.32
N GLY A 59 32.71 -26.62 9.54
CA GLY A 59 34.14 -26.62 9.18
C GLY A 59 35.10 -26.35 10.34
N ARG A 60 34.60 -25.95 11.52
CA ARG A 60 35.37 -25.76 12.75
C ARG A 60 35.07 -26.81 13.82
N ASP A 61 34.46 -27.93 13.44
CA ASP A 61 34.07 -29.02 14.35
C ASP A 61 33.21 -28.52 15.52
N ALA A 62 32.30 -27.58 15.26
CA ALA A 62 31.34 -27.13 16.26
C ALA A 62 30.52 -28.30 16.79
N GLY A 63 30.25 -28.29 18.11
CA GLY A 63 29.51 -29.36 18.77
C GLY A 63 28.12 -29.62 18.13
N PRO A 64 27.59 -30.85 18.28
CA PRO A 64 26.35 -31.28 17.60
C PRO A 64 25.13 -30.41 17.92
N GLU A 65 25.06 -29.87 19.14
CA GLU A 65 23.98 -28.95 19.54
C GLU A 65 24.05 -27.61 18.80
N VAL A 66 25.26 -27.07 18.59
CA VAL A 66 25.48 -25.83 17.83
C VAL A 66 25.13 -26.05 16.36
N ALA A 67 25.55 -27.18 15.79
CA ALA A 67 25.21 -27.54 14.42
C ALA A 67 23.68 -27.67 14.22
N ARG A 68 22.97 -28.32 15.14
CA ARG A 68 21.50 -28.42 15.09
C ARG A 68 20.83 -27.05 15.18
N ALA A 69 21.22 -26.22 16.14
CA ALA A 69 20.65 -24.89 16.31
C ALA A 69 20.84 -24.01 15.07
N LEU A 70 22.04 -24.01 14.51
CA LEU A 70 22.34 -23.27 13.28
C LEU A 70 21.60 -23.86 12.07
N GLY A 71 21.47 -25.19 11.98
CA GLY A 71 20.71 -25.84 10.93
C GLY A 71 19.23 -25.42 10.92
N VAL A 72 18.60 -25.29 12.09
CA VAL A 72 17.23 -24.76 12.22
C VAL A 72 17.17 -23.30 11.74
N LEU A 73 18.17 -22.48 12.09
CA LEU A 73 18.21 -21.07 11.70
C LEU A 73 18.32 -20.86 10.18
N VAL A 74 18.92 -21.79 9.43
CA VAL A 74 18.95 -21.74 7.95
C VAL A 74 17.53 -21.68 7.38
N PHE A 75 16.57 -22.37 7.98
CA PHE A 75 15.18 -22.42 7.52
C PHE A 75 14.29 -21.31 8.10
N ALA A 76 14.80 -20.51 9.05
CA ALA A 76 14.02 -19.48 9.72
C ALA A 76 13.51 -18.39 8.75
N PRO A 77 14.30 -17.82 7.82
CA PRO A 77 13.81 -16.80 6.89
C PRO A 77 12.68 -17.31 5.98
N ILE A 78 12.79 -18.55 5.50
CA ILE A 78 11.78 -19.19 4.65
C ILE A 78 10.48 -19.39 5.46
N SER A 79 10.60 -19.87 6.68
CA SER A 79 9.46 -20.09 7.57
C SER A 79 8.72 -18.78 7.87
N VAL A 80 9.46 -17.71 8.19
CA VAL A 80 8.89 -16.37 8.38
C VAL A 80 8.19 -15.88 7.12
N ALA A 81 8.82 -16.00 5.96
CA ALA A 81 8.23 -15.58 4.68
C ALA A 81 6.92 -16.33 4.37
N LEU A 82 6.84 -17.62 4.68
CA LEU A 82 5.64 -18.44 4.52
C LEU A 82 4.53 -17.99 5.46
N VAL A 83 4.82 -17.82 6.75
CA VAL A 83 3.85 -17.36 7.76
C VAL A 83 3.28 -16.00 7.37
N VAL A 84 4.15 -15.05 7.00
CA VAL A 84 3.72 -13.72 6.55
C VAL A 84 2.90 -13.82 5.26
N SER A 85 3.31 -14.64 4.28
CA SER A 85 2.54 -14.83 3.04
C SER A 85 1.13 -15.36 3.31
N VAL A 86 0.96 -16.26 4.28
CA VAL A 86 -0.35 -16.76 4.71
C VAL A 86 -1.17 -15.67 5.39
N ALA A 87 -0.56 -14.92 6.30
CA ALA A 87 -1.22 -13.81 7.00
C ALA A 87 -1.74 -12.73 6.03
N LEU A 88 -1.04 -12.51 4.92
CA LEU A 88 -1.41 -11.53 3.90
C LEU A 88 -2.45 -12.02 2.88
N ARG A 89 -2.92 -13.28 2.94
CA ARG A 89 -3.98 -13.78 2.02
C ARG A 89 -5.30 -13.00 2.14
N GLY A 90 -5.54 -12.34 3.27
CA GLY A 90 -6.72 -11.50 3.50
C GLY A 90 -6.63 -10.08 2.91
N ALA A 91 -5.48 -9.69 2.34
CA ALA A 91 -5.20 -8.31 1.93
C ALA A 91 -6.26 -7.74 0.97
N ARG A 92 -6.67 -8.49 -0.06
CA ARG A 92 -7.72 -8.04 -1.00
C ARG A 92 -9.01 -7.67 -0.28
N ARG A 93 -9.50 -8.55 0.61
CA ARG A 93 -10.74 -8.30 1.36
C ARG A 93 -10.63 -7.05 2.22
N ALA A 94 -9.49 -6.84 2.87
CA ALA A 94 -9.24 -5.65 3.67
C ALA A 94 -9.22 -4.37 2.80
N VAL A 95 -8.61 -4.43 1.62
CA VAL A 95 -8.58 -3.32 0.66
C VAL A 95 -9.98 -2.99 0.13
N VAL A 96 -10.75 -3.99 -0.31
CA VAL A 96 -12.12 -3.79 -0.80
C VAL A 96 -13.01 -3.24 0.32
N ALA A 97 -12.91 -3.79 1.54
CA ALA A 97 -13.65 -3.28 2.69
C ALA A 97 -13.26 -1.84 3.05
N TRP A 98 -12.00 -1.46 2.87
CA TRP A 98 -11.55 -0.07 3.03
C TRP A 98 -12.14 0.85 1.94
N LEU A 99 -12.06 0.44 0.67
CA LEU A 99 -12.62 1.19 -0.46
C LEU A 99 -14.14 1.40 -0.34
N ALA A 100 -14.88 0.36 0.06
CA ALA A 100 -16.33 0.41 0.19
C ALA A 100 -16.84 1.37 1.30
N ARG A 101 -15.95 1.80 2.21
CA ARG A 101 -16.28 2.73 3.30
C ARG A 101 -16.00 4.19 2.96
N GLN A 102 -15.36 4.46 1.82
CA GLN A 102 -15.05 5.84 1.43
C GLN A 102 -16.32 6.56 0.94
N PRO A 103 -16.48 7.87 1.22
CA PRO A 103 -17.66 8.64 0.80
C PRO A 103 -17.69 8.91 -0.72
N PHE A 104 -16.56 8.72 -1.40
CA PHE A 104 -16.42 8.84 -2.85
C PHE A 104 -15.65 7.61 -3.41
N PRO A 105 -15.81 7.30 -4.70
CA PRO A 105 -15.04 6.24 -5.35
C PRO A 105 -13.53 6.53 -5.34
N VAL A 106 -12.74 5.51 -4.99
CA VAL A 106 -11.28 5.51 -5.14
C VAL A 106 -10.91 4.43 -6.16
N GLU A 107 -10.45 4.85 -7.33
CA GLU A 107 -10.22 4.00 -8.50
C GLU A 107 -8.73 3.74 -8.75
N ASN A 108 -8.46 2.67 -9.50
CA ASN A 108 -7.12 2.28 -9.95
C ASN A 108 -6.10 2.03 -8.82
N LEU A 109 -6.55 1.59 -7.65
CA LEU A 109 -5.65 1.32 -6.52
C LEU A 109 -4.60 0.22 -6.83
N ASN A 110 -4.86 -0.60 -7.84
CA ASN A 110 -3.88 -1.53 -8.39
C ASN A 110 -2.55 -0.86 -8.78
N ALA A 111 -2.56 0.39 -9.26
CA ALA A 111 -1.34 1.11 -9.59
C ALA A 111 -0.44 1.29 -8.36
N VAL A 112 -1.00 1.71 -7.23
CA VAL A 112 -0.25 1.82 -5.96
C VAL A 112 0.20 0.46 -5.44
N LEU A 113 -0.67 -0.55 -5.48
CA LEU A 113 -0.35 -1.90 -4.99
C LEU A 113 0.72 -2.61 -5.82
N ASN A 114 0.93 -2.21 -7.07
CA ASN A 114 2.01 -2.69 -7.93
C ASN A 114 3.24 -1.76 -7.92
N GLY A 115 3.23 -0.68 -7.15
CA GLY A 115 4.36 0.26 -7.07
C GLY A 115 4.48 1.22 -8.24
N LEU A 116 3.40 1.44 -8.99
CA LEU A 116 3.36 2.34 -10.15
C LEU A 116 2.64 3.66 -9.88
N GLY A 117 1.74 3.72 -8.89
CA GLY A 117 0.98 4.96 -8.66
C GLY A 117 1.81 6.03 -7.96
N GLU A 118 1.91 7.23 -8.51
CA GLU A 118 2.75 8.32 -7.98
C GLU A 118 1.92 9.55 -7.57
N ALA A 119 0.71 9.66 -8.09
CA ALA A 119 -0.20 10.76 -7.81
C ALA A 119 -1.66 10.29 -7.66
N LEU A 120 -2.48 11.17 -7.11
CA LEU A 120 -3.93 11.06 -7.03
C LEU A 120 -4.53 12.18 -7.89
N GLU A 121 -5.31 11.81 -8.88
CA GLU A 121 -6.20 12.74 -9.58
C GLU A 121 -7.52 12.81 -8.80
N VAL A 122 -7.86 13.99 -8.31
CA VAL A 122 -9.09 14.24 -7.55
C VAL A 122 -10.02 15.10 -8.39
N THR A 123 -11.16 14.55 -8.78
CA THR A 123 -12.20 15.26 -9.52
C THR A 123 -13.30 15.70 -8.57
N PHE A 124 -13.63 16.99 -8.60
CA PHE A 124 -14.67 17.60 -7.76
C PHE A 124 -15.97 17.76 -8.55
N VAL A 125 -17.11 17.63 -7.86
CA VAL A 125 -18.44 17.85 -8.46
C VAL A 125 -18.61 19.31 -8.86
N GLY A 126 -18.08 20.23 -8.04
CA GLY A 126 -18.18 21.68 -8.23
C GLY A 126 -16.81 22.35 -8.35
N ALA A 127 -16.65 23.52 -7.73
CA ALA A 127 -15.35 24.18 -7.67
C ALA A 127 -14.34 23.34 -6.88
N ALA A 128 -13.11 23.26 -7.38
CA ALA A 128 -11.99 22.70 -6.64
C ALA A 128 -11.48 23.73 -5.60
N PRO A 129 -10.95 23.28 -4.45
CA PRO A 129 -10.29 24.17 -3.50
C PRO A 129 -9.04 24.81 -4.12
N GLU A 130 -8.64 25.95 -3.58
CA GLU A 130 -7.35 26.54 -3.95
C GLU A 130 -6.19 25.62 -3.55
N ALA A 131 -5.23 25.45 -4.45
CA ALA A 131 -4.07 24.58 -4.21
C ALA A 131 -3.31 24.95 -2.92
N LYS A 132 -3.27 26.25 -2.58
CA LYS A 132 -2.61 26.73 -1.36
C LYS A 132 -3.32 26.26 -0.09
N GLU A 133 -4.65 26.30 -0.06
CA GLU A 133 -5.44 25.79 1.07
C GLU A 133 -5.23 24.27 1.21
N LEU A 134 -5.30 23.54 0.10
CA LEU A 134 -5.15 22.09 0.10
C LEU A 134 -3.74 21.65 0.53
N ASN A 135 -2.68 22.35 0.08
CA ASN A 135 -1.30 22.04 0.47
C ASN A 135 -1.07 22.15 1.98
N VAL A 136 -1.72 23.09 2.68
CA VAL A 136 -1.64 23.20 4.14
C VAL A 136 -2.20 21.95 4.84
N GLU A 137 -3.24 21.34 4.28
CA GLU A 137 -3.79 20.08 4.82
C GLU A 137 -2.94 18.87 4.43
N LEU A 138 -2.37 18.84 3.22
CA LEU A 138 -1.49 17.77 2.76
C LEU A 138 -0.19 17.73 3.57
N ASP A 139 0.38 18.89 3.93
CA ASP A 139 1.59 19.00 4.76
C ASP A 139 1.42 18.36 6.14
N LYS A 140 0.20 18.33 6.69
CA LYS A 140 -0.10 17.64 7.95
C LYS A 140 0.03 16.13 7.86
N VAL A 141 -0.08 15.57 6.65
CA VAL A 141 0.20 14.15 6.38
C VAL A 141 1.68 13.99 6.06
N HIS A 142 2.21 14.75 5.10
CA HIS A 142 3.63 14.73 4.75
C HIS A 142 4.04 15.91 3.85
N PRO A 143 5.24 16.50 4.03
CA PRO A 143 5.70 17.64 3.22
C PRO A 143 5.90 17.33 1.73
N ASP A 144 6.16 16.06 1.37
CA ASP A 144 6.29 15.65 -0.03
C ASP A 144 4.94 15.37 -0.73
N ALA A 145 3.82 15.50 0.00
CA ALA A 145 2.48 15.39 -0.57
C ALA A 145 1.96 16.80 -0.87
N PHE A 146 1.86 17.15 -2.15
CA PHE A 146 1.43 18.48 -2.57
C PHE A 146 0.71 18.43 -3.91
N VAL A 147 -0.09 19.45 -4.18
CA VAL A 147 -0.76 19.65 -5.46
C VAL A 147 0.30 19.97 -6.52
N THR A 148 0.45 19.10 -7.50
CA THR A 148 1.39 19.26 -8.62
C THR A 148 0.79 19.99 -9.81
N GLY A 149 -0.54 20.07 -9.87
CA GLY A 149 -1.24 20.74 -10.94
C GLY A 149 -2.75 20.59 -10.80
N GLY A 150 -3.45 21.26 -11.70
CA GLY A 150 -4.89 21.17 -11.83
C GLY A 150 -5.31 21.81 -13.13
N VAL A 151 -6.41 21.31 -13.69
CA VAL A 151 -7.06 21.99 -14.81
C VAL A 151 -8.25 22.71 -14.20
N GLU A 152 -8.14 24.03 -14.02
CA GLU A 152 -9.17 24.86 -13.38
C GLU A 152 -10.53 24.68 -14.06
N ASP A 153 -10.55 24.57 -15.39
CA ASP A 153 -11.76 24.29 -16.18
C ASP A 153 -12.33 22.87 -15.98
N ALA A 154 -11.51 21.91 -15.51
CA ALA A 154 -11.89 20.51 -15.38
C ALA A 154 -12.18 20.07 -13.94
N ARG A 155 -12.22 21.00 -12.97
CA ARG A 155 -12.53 20.69 -11.56
C ARG A 155 -11.66 19.57 -11.00
N THR A 156 -10.42 19.49 -11.46
CA THR A 156 -9.54 18.35 -11.20
C THR A 156 -8.20 18.84 -10.66
N LEU A 157 -7.73 18.21 -9.59
CA LEU A 157 -6.42 18.47 -8.97
C LEU A 157 -5.59 17.20 -8.96
N ASP A 158 -4.30 17.35 -9.29
CA ASP A 158 -3.32 16.28 -9.18
C ASP A 158 -2.50 16.46 -7.90
N ILE A 159 -2.53 15.45 -7.04
CA ILE A 159 -1.85 15.43 -5.74
C ILE A 159 -0.74 14.38 -5.79
N ARG A 160 0.50 14.81 -5.58
CA ARG A 160 1.63 13.88 -5.42
C ARG A 160 1.51 13.12 -4.10
N ILE A 161 1.79 11.81 -4.10
CA ILE A 161 1.72 10.98 -2.88
C ILE A 161 2.91 11.26 -1.94
N GLY A 162 4.09 11.56 -2.50
CA GLY A 162 5.27 11.94 -1.71
C GLY A 162 6.02 10.76 -1.10
N VAL A 163 6.28 9.73 -1.91
CA VAL A 163 7.14 8.59 -1.54
C VAL A 163 8.24 8.42 -2.58
N VAL A 164 9.48 8.51 -2.15
CA VAL A 164 10.66 8.28 -3.00
C VAL A 164 10.77 6.79 -3.31
N ASP A 165 10.80 6.46 -4.60
CA ASP A 165 10.95 5.07 -5.04
C ASP A 165 12.36 4.55 -4.75
N SER A 166 12.44 3.31 -4.27
CA SER A 166 13.69 2.61 -3.99
C SER A 166 13.76 1.39 -4.87
N LYS A 167 14.59 1.47 -5.92
CA LYS A 167 14.85 0.34 -6.82
C LYS A 167 15.48 -0.86 -6.10
N ARG A 168 16.07 -0.64 -4.91
CA ARG A 168 16.71 -1.68 -4.09
C ARG A 168 15.73 -2.38 -3.15
N ASN A 169 14.59 -1.77 -2.82
CA ASN A 169 13.58 -2.37 -1.95
C ASN A 169 12.17 -1.89 -2.32
N PRO A 170 11.63 -2.40 -3.44
CA PRO A 170 10.32 -1.99 -3.94
C PRO A 170 9.17 -2.38 -2.99
N ALA A 171 9.31 -3.49 -2.25
CA ALA A 171 8.26 -3.94 -1.32
C ALA A 171 8.05 -2.93 -0.16
N ALA A 172 9.13 -2.36 0.37
CA ALA A 172 9.05 -1.37 1.43
C ALA A 172 8.45 -0.04 0.94
N THR A 173 8.87 0.45 -0.23
CA THR A 173 8.36 1.71 -0.78
C THR A 173 6.90 1.59 -1.23
N ASN A 174 6.50 0.44 -1.78
CA ASN A 174 5.11 0.19 -2.15
C ASN A 174 4.19 0.19 -0.92
N HIS A 175 4.65 -0.38 0.20
CA HIS A 175 3.88 -0.31 1.45
C HIS A 175 3.72 1.12 1.96
N GLN A 176 4.81 1.89 2.00
CA GLN A 176 4.77 3.29 2.41
C GLN A 176 3.81 4.11 1.54
N ARG A 177 3.82 3.86 0.23
CA ARG A 177 2.94 4.51 -0.73
C ARG A 177 1.48 4.13 -0.52
N TYR A 178 1.17 2.85 -0.32
CA TYR A 178 -0.18 2.41 0.02
C TYR A 178 -0.68 3.03 1.33
N ALA A 179 0.15 3.01 2.37
CA ALA A 179 -0.17 3.63 3.65
C ALA A 179 -0.42 5.15 3.49
N ARG A 180 0.42 5.84 2.73
CA ARG A 180 0.29 7.27 2.45
C ARG A 180 -0.99 7.61 1.69
N VAL A 181 -1.35 6.83 0.66
CA VAL A 181 -2.62 7.03 -0.05
C VAL A 181 -3.80 6.89 0.90
N ARG A 182 -3.78 5.89 1.78
CA ARG A 182 -4.85 5.75 2.79
C ARG A 182 -4.92 6.95 3.72
N GLU A 183 -3.79 7.43 4.21
CA GLU A 183 -3.75 8.61 5.08
C GLU A 183 -4.23 9.87 4.36
N LEU A 184 -3.81 10.10 3.11
CA LEU A 184 -4.28 11.23 2.30
C LEU A 184 -5.78 11.18 2.09
N VAL A 185 -6.32 9.99 1.75
CA VAL A 185 -7.77 9.82 1.58
C VAL A 185 -8.49 10.06 2.91
N GLU A 186 -8.11 9.36 3.98
CA GLU A 186 -8.85 9.36 5.25
C GLU A 186 -8.72 10.70 6.01
N ARG A 187 -7.55 11.35 5.98
CA ARG A 187 -7.29 12.55 6.79
C ARG A 187 -7.46 13.86 6.04
N VAL A 188 -7.32 13.85 4.72
CA VAL A 188 -7.41 15.07 3.90
C VAL A 188 -8.67 15.03 3.04
N LEU A 189 -8.80 14.04 2.15
CA LEU A 189 -9.86 14.05 1.14
C LEU A 189 -11.25 13.78 1.73
N VAL A 190 -11.37 12.92 2.74
CA VAL A 190 -12.66 12.65 3.40
C VAL A 190 -13.20 13.90 4.10
N PRO A 191 -12.44 14.61 4.97
CA PRO A 191 -12.89 15.88 5.52
C PRO A 191 -13.09 16.97 4.47
N LEU A 192 -12.25 17.00 3.42
CA LEU A 192 -12.37 17.97 2.34
C LEU A 192 -13.68 17.79 1.56
N ALA A 193 -14.16 16.55 1.40
CA ALA A 193 -15.38 16.25 0.68
C ALA A 193 -16.64 16.86 1.31
N GLU A 194 -16.61 17.20 2.60
CA GLU A 194 -17.72 17.90 3.28
C GLU A 194 -17.88 19.34 2.76
N ARG A 195 -16.77 19.99 2.39
CA ARG A 195 -16.73 21.38 1.91
C ARG A 195 -16.72 21.47 0.39
N TYR A 196 -15.98 20.56 -0.25
CA TYR A 196 -15.79 20.48 -1.69
C TYR A 196 -16.16 19.07 -2.15
N PRO A 197 -17.43 18.81 -2.56
CA PRO A 197 -17.87 17.47 -2.89
C PRO A 197 -17.00 16.81 -3.96
N ILE A 198 -16.43 15.65 -3.64
CA ILE A 198 -15.55 14.88 -4.51
C ILE A 198 -16.38 13.90 -5.34
N GLN A 199 -16.17 13.90 -6.65
CA GLN A 199 -16.81 12.97 -7.57
C GLN A 199 -16.08 11.63 -7.61
N VAL A 200 -14.74 11.65 -7.76
CA VAL A 200 -13.90 10.47 -7.85
C VAL A 200 -12.45 10.82 -7.52
N VAL A 201 -11.73 9.86 -6.92
CA VAL A 201 -10.27 9.90 -6.78
C VAL A 201 -9.69 8.76 -7.60
N ARG A 202 -8.81 9.08 -8.56
CA ARG A 202 -8.15 8.08 -9.39
C ARG A 202 -6.66 8.08 -9.13
N VAL A 203 -6.11 6.91 -8.80
CA VAL A 203 -4.65 6.76 -8.70
C VAL A 203 -4.03 6.81 -10.10
N LYS A 204 -3.02 7.67 -10.28
CA LYS A 204 -2.19 7.77 -11.48
C LYS A 204 -0.89 7.02 -11.27
#